data_AF-A0A6I4NPA5-F1
#
_entry.id   AF-A0A6I4NPA5-F1
#
_cell.length_a   1.000
_cell.length_b   1.000
_cell.length_c   1.000
_cell.angle_alpha   90.00
_cell.angle_beta   90.00
_cell.angle_gamma   90.00
#
_symmetry.space_group_name_H-M   'P 1'
#
loop_
_entity.id
_entity.type
_entity.pdbx_description
1 polymer ?
#
loop_
_entity_poly.entity_id
_entity_poly.type
_entity_poly.pdbx_seq_one_letter_code
_entity_poly.pdbx_strand_id
1 'polypeptide(L)'
;MKQLLSFIILIISTISFGQTAIVNFQKVFPNVEETENYIKFEINGQNFGEKDSIISIRINKSGFDNCKAIINNDTLNFVAKFRENETYEIRQGCCCAAFTLTAQNNPNRGTVKFKNRTKRDLGLIVAEANIEKIGIGKTQNIYASESAMCLFKPCSILLTETEYLSEKYDYKSDERDYDTLWKEQRKYEIASIWFHFLHGEKIELFYNEKTKKIELNLIGYLTEKEFKKTIEEFNKNVQE
;
A
#
# COMPACT_ATOMS: atom_id res chain seq x y z
N MET A 1 -16.07 -52.92 -7.89
CA MET A 1 -15.10 -51.88 -8.33
C MET A 1 -15.73 -50.70 -9.08
N LYS A 2 -16.99 -50.30 -8.81
CA LYS A 2 -17.58 -49.07 -9.39
C LYS A 2 -17.88 -47.97 -8.36
N GLN A 3 -17.84 -48.29 -7.07
CA GLN A 3 -18.11 -47.31 -6.00
C GLN A 3 -16.85 -46.64 -5.42
N LEU A 4 -15.66 -47.18 -5.68
CA LEU A 4 -14.41 -46.57 -5.19
C LEU A 4 -13.90 -45.43 -6.10
N LEU A 5 -14.34 -45.36 -7.36
CA LEU A 5 -13.91 -44.33 -8.30
C LEU A 5 -14.62 -42.98 -8.09
N SER A 6 -15.84 -42.98 -7.53
CA SER A 6 -16.59 -41.75 -7.26
C SER A 6 -16.06 -40.93 -6.08
N PHE A 7 -15.26 -41.53 -5.19
CA PHE A 7 -14.66 -40.79 -4.06
C PHE A 7 -13.35 -40.08 -4.42
N ILE A 8 -12.64 -40.53 -5.46
CA ILE A 8 -11.37 -39.91 -5.89
C ILE A 8 -11.63 -38.66 -6.74
N ILE A 9 -12.77 -38.57 -7.43
CA ILE A 9 -13.15 -37.37 -8.20
C ILE A 9 -13.67 -36.24 -7.29
N LEU A 10 -14.12 -36.55 -6.06
CA LEU A 10 -14.60 -35.52 -5.12
C LEU A 10 -13.48 -34.82 -4.33
N ILE A 11 -12.24 -35.32 -4.38
CA ILE A 11 -11.10 -34.76 -3.63
C ILE A 11 -10.27 -33.78 -4.49
N ILE A 12 -10.49 -33.75 -5.81
CA ILE A 12 -9.80 -32.80 -6.72
C ILE A 12 -10.56 -31.45 -6.83
N SER A 13 -11.79 -31.35 -6.32
CA SER A 13 -12.64 -30.16 -6.44
C SER A 13 -12.50 -29.11 -5.33
N THR A 14 -11.55 -29.24 -4.39
CA THR A 14 -11.33 -28.22 -3.34
C THR A 14 -10.06 -27.39 -3.51
N ILE A 15 -9.31 -27.55 -4.61
CA ILE A 15 -8.44 -26.46 -5.06
C ILE A 15 -9.41 -25.40 -5.55
N SER A 16 -9.65 -24.38 -4.71
CA SER A 16 -10.52 -23.26 -5.02
C SER A 16 -9.98 -22.55 -6.27
N PHE A 17 -10.41 -22.99 -7.45
CA PHE A 17 -9.98 -22.55 -8.79
C PHE A 17 -10.38 -21.10 -9.11
N GLY A 18 -10.68 -20.29 -8.09
CA GLY A 18 -11.10 -18.91 -8.27
C GLY A 18 -10.88 -18.04 -7.05
N GLN A 19 -9.77 -18.21 -6.34
CA GLN A 19 -9.39 -17.31 -5.23
C GLN A 19 -7.89 -17.06 -5.20
N THR A 20 -7.26 -17.05 -6.37
CA THR A 20 -5.81 -16.94 -6.47
C THR A 20 -5.36 -15.81 -7.40
N ALA A 21 -4.20 -15.26 -7.09
CA ALA A 21 -3.42 -14.39 -7.95
C ALA A 21 -2.03 -15.00 -8.15
N ILE A 22 -1.36 -14.66 -9.25
CA ILE A 22 0.00 -15.11 -9.54
C ILE A 22 0.96 -13.98 -9.21
N VAL A 23 2.05 -14.26 -8.49
CA VAL A 23 3.11 -13.29 -8.20
C VAL A 23 4.41 -13.78 -8.82
N ASN A 24 4.97 -12.98 -9.70
CA ASN A 24 6.27 -13.17 -10.35
C ASN A 24 7.34 -12.36 -9.62
N PHE A 25 8.45 -13.00 -9.29
CA PHE A 25 9.58 -12.41 -8.61
C PHE A 25 10.70 -12.07 -9.59
N GLN A 26 11.01 -10.79 -9.67
CA GLN A 26 12.18 -10.31 -10.39
C GLN A 26 13.26 -9.91 -9.39
N LYS A 27 14.34 -10.68 -9.41
CA LYS A 27 15.56 -10.38 -8.68
C LYS A 27 16.36 -9.38 -9.52
N VAL A 28 16.45 -8.14 -9.07
CA VAL A 28 17.34 -7.14 -9.67
C VAL A 28 18.52 -6.97 -8.73
N PHE A 29 19.52 -7.85 -8.85
CA PHE A 29 20.80 -7.69 -8.13
C PHE A 29 21.91 -7.53 -9.15
N PRO A 30 22.61 -6.38 -9.20
CA PRO A 30 23.68 -6.16 -10.16
C PRO A 30 24.95 -6.96 -9.85
N ASN A 31 25.14 -7.50 -8.65
CA ASN A 31 26.31 -8.30 -8.27
C ASN A 31 25.92 -9.56 -7.47
N VAL A 32 26.62 -10.67 -7.78
CA VAL A 32 26.32 -12.05 -7.37
C VAL A 32 26.70 -12.35 -5.90
N GLU A 33 27.34 -11.42 -5.19
CA GLU A 33 27.84 -11.64 -3.82
C GLU A 33 26.83 -11.25 -2.71
N GLU A 34 25.75 -10.54 -3.00
CA GLU A 34 24.72 -10.17 -2.00
C GLU A 34 23.60 -11.22 -1.92
N THR A 35 23.92 -12.40 -1.40
CA THR A 35 22.96 -13.52 -1.26
C THR A 35 22.17 -13.51 0.06
N GLU A 36 22.38 -12.52 0.93
CA GLU A 36 21.82 -12.54 2.30
C GLU A 36 20.63 -11.59 2.55
N ASN A 37 20.35 -10.64 1.65
CA ASN A 37 19.31 -9.61 1.87
C ASN A 37 18.02 -9.84 1.04
N TYR A 38 17.57 -11.08 0.88
CA TYR A 38 16.30 -11.34 0.19
C TYR A 38 15.11 -10.85 1.02
N ILE A 39 14.22 -10.09 0.38
CA ILE A 39 12.96 -9.69 0.99
C ILE A 39 12.02 -10.89 1.02
N LYS A 40 11.57 -11.26 2.23
CA LYS A 40 10.55 -12.28 2.42
C LYS A 40 9.19 -11.62 2.45
N PHE A 41 8.21 -12.25 1.83
CA PHE A 41 6.85 -11.76 1.77
C PHE A 41 5.91 -12.75 2.46
N GLU A 42 4.93 -12.21 3.19
CA GLU A 42 3.79 -12.95 3.71
C GLU A 42 2.52 -12.29 3.16
N ILE A 43 1.70 -13.00 2.39
CA ILE A 43 0.38 -12.51 1.95
C ILE A 43 -0.69 -13.45 2.47
N ASN A 44 -1.61 -12.92 3.27
CA ASN A 44 -2.67 -13.68 3.92
C ASN A 44 -2.15 -14.95 4.64
N GLY A 45 -0.98 -14.85 5.28
CA GLY A 45 -0.32 -15.96 5.98
C GLY A 45 0.50 -16.91 5.11
N GLN A 46 0.54 -16.70 3.79
CA GLN A 46 1.37 -17.49 2.87
C GLN A 46 2.74 -16.82 2.68
N ASN A 47 3.82 -17.52 3.02
CA ASN A 47 5.19 -17.02 2.98
C ASN A 47 5.93 -17.40 1.69
N PHE A 48 6.75 -16.50 1.14
CA PHE A 48 7.52 -16.69 -0.09
C PHE A 48 8.64 -15.63 -0.28
N GLY A 49 9.55 -15.83 -1.25
CA GLY A 49 10.47 -14.77 -1.74
C GLY A 49 11.98 -15.07 -1.77
N GLU A 50 12.46 -16.13 -1.11
CA GLU A 50 13.91 -16.48 -1.10
C GLU A 50 14.34 -17.14 -2.41
N LYS A 51 13.63 -18.20 -2.81
CA LYS A 51 13.94 -19.02 -3.99
C LYS A 51 12.81 -19.04 -5.01
N ASP A 52 11.65 -18.49 -4.64
CA ASP A 52 10.48 -18.47 -5.49
C ASP A 52 10.69 -17.50 -6.66
N SER A 53 10.37 -17.96 -7.86
CA SER A 53 10.30 -17.12 -9.05
C SER A 53 8.85 -16.80 -9.42
N ILE A 54 7.93 -17.75 -9.19
CA ILE A 54 6.51 -17.60 -9.47
C ILE A 54 5.74 -18.33 -8.37
N ILE A 55 4.74 -17.68 -7.79
CA ILE A 55 3.89 -18.29 -6.76
C ILE A 55 2.42 -17.93 -6.98
N SER A 56 1.52 -18.88 -6.72
CA SER A 56 0.09 -18.62 -6.63
C SER A 56 -0.27 -18.32 -5.18
N ILE A 57 -0.83 -17.13 -4.92
CA ILE A 57 -1.26 -16.68 -3.59
C ILE A 57 -2.77 -16.77 -3.44
N ARG A 58 -3.26 -17.07 -2.24
CA ARG A 58 -4.68 -16.94 -1.92
C ARG A 58 -5.05 -15.48 -1.64
N ILE A 59 -6.17 -15.02 -2.21
CA ILE A 59 -6.64 -13.64 -2.05
C ILE A 59 -7.89 -13.56 -1.17
N ASN A 60 -8.07 -12.43 -0.49
CA ASN A 60 -9.24 -12.11 0.29
C ASN A 60 -10.31 -11.48 -0.61
N LYS A 61 -11.43 -12.17 -0.84
CA LYS A 61 -12.51 -11.67 -1.71
C LYS A 61 -13.29 -10.51 -1.09
N SER A 62 -13.65 -10.62 0.19
CA SER A 62 -14.56 -9.69 0.87
C SER A 62 -13.88 -8.47 1.49
N GLY A 63 -12.55 -8.46 1.58
CA GLY A 63 -11.80 -7.36 2.17
C GLY A 63 -10.47 -7.10 1.45
N PHE A 64 -9.54 -6.50 2.17
CA PHE A 64 -8.16 -6.32 1.74
C PHE A 64 -7.31 -7.54 2.11
N ASP A 65 -6.23 -7.70 1.38
CA ASP A 65 -5.19 -8.68 1.62
C ASP A 65 -4.18 -8.10 2.62
N ASN A 66 -3.88 -8.86 3.65
CA ASN A 66 -2.86 -8.48 4.64
C ASN A 66 -1.50 -8.94 4.12
N CYS A 67 -0.58 -8.00 3.99
CA CYS A 67 0.73 -8.23 3.41
C CYS A 67 1.82 -7.83 4.40
N LYS A 68 2.92 -8.57 4.38
CA LYS A 68 4.15 -8.22 5.09
C LYS A 68 5.33 -8.36 4.15
N ALA A 69 6.24 -7.41 4.20
CA ALA A 69 7.57 -7.52 3.62
C ALA A 69 8.58 -7.48 4.77
N ILE A 70 9.49 -8.46 4.79
CA ILE A 70 10.46 -8.67 5.86
C ILE A 70 11.85 -8.58 5.23
N ILE A 71 12.66 -7.66 5.73
CA ILE A 71 14.03 -7.42 5.26
C ILE A 71 14.91 -7.45 6.49
N ASN A 72 15.75 -8.47 6.61
CA ASN A 72 16.53 -8.72 7.82
C ASN A 72 15.58 -8.78 9.05
N ASN A 73 15.72 -7.84 9.98
CA ASN A 73 14.88 -7.74 11.18
C ASN A 73 13.72 -6.73 11.06
N ASP A 74 13.65 -5.99 9.95
CA ASP A 74 12.62 -4.98 9.72
C ASP A 74 11.41 -5.57 9.03
N THR A 75 10.22 -5.14 9.45
CA THR A 75 8.95 -5.60 8.89
C THR A 75 8.08 -4.42 8.49
N LEU A 76 7.71 -4.39 7.21
CA LEU A 76 6.67 -3.50 6.70
C LEU A 76 5.36 -4.27 6.58
N ASN A 77 4.38 -3.91 7.42
CA ASN A 77 3.01 -4.40 7.29
C ASN A 77 2.23 -3.43 6.40
N PHE A 78 1.58 -3.95 5.37
CA PHE A 78 0.75 -3.17 4.46
C PHE A 78 -0.48 -3.96 4.03
N VAL A 79 -1.45 -3.26 3.46
CA VAL A 79 -2.65 -3.87 2.90
C VAL A 79 -2.73 -3.58 1.40
N ALA A 80 -3.30 -4.51 0.65
CA ALA A 80 -3.51 -4.36 -0.78
C ALA A 80 -4.86 -4.96 -1.19
N LYS A 81 -5.29 -4.73 -2.44
CA LYS A 81 -6.42 -5.46 -3.01
C LYS A 81 -5.99 -6.24 -4.24
N PHE A 82 -5.72 -7.53 -4.06
CA PHE A 82 -5.46 -8.41 -5.18
C PHE A 82 -6.77 -8.79 -5.90
N ARG A 83 -6.67 -8.92 -7.22
CA ARG A 83 -7.71 -9.42 -8.11
C ARG A 83 -7.46 -10.88 -8.47
N GLU A 84 -8.55 -11.61 -8.66
CA GLU A 84 -8.54 -13.01 -9.06
C GLU A 84 -8.00 -13.16 -10.49
N ASN A 85 -7.20 -14.20 -10.72
CA ASN A 85 -6.62 -14.54 -12.02
C ASN A 85 -5.76 -13.42 -12.64
N GLU A 86 -5.25 -12.52 -11.80
CA GLU A 86 -4.32 -11.47 -12.19
C GLU A 86 -2.88 -11.87 -11.85
N THR A 87 -1.94 -11.35 -12.64
CA THR A 87 -0.51 -11.54 -12.40
C THR A 87 0.09 -10.24 -11.86
N TYR A 88 0.98 -10.39 -10.88
CA TYR A 88 1.69 -9.29 -10.26
C TYR A 88 3.19 -9.53 -10.38
N GLU A 89 3.95 -8.45 -10.41
CA GLU A 89 5.40 -8.49 -10.46
C GLU A 89 5.97 -7.79 -9.23
N ILE A 90 6.78 -8.51 -8.46
CA ILE A 90 7.60 -7.95 -7.39
C ILE A 90 9.01 -7.75 -7.91
N ARG A 91 9.50 -6.51 -7.83
CA ARG A 91 10.91 -6.18 -8.08
C ARG A 91 11.56 -5.77 -6.76
N GLN A 92 12.64 -6.45 -6.39
CA GLN A 92 13.44 -6.10 -5.21
C GLN A 92 14.55 -5.12 -5.59
N GLY A 93 14.89 -4.19 -4.69
CA GLY A 93 16.06 -3.31 -4.83
C GLY A 93 15.90 -2.15 -5.83
N CYS A 94 14.80 -1.39 -5.74
CA CYS A 94 14.66 -0.16 -6.53
C CYS A 94 15.39 1.02 -5.86
N CYS A 95 15.88 2.00 -6.63
CA CYS A 95 16.74 3.10 -6.16
C CYS A 95 16.15 3.95 -5.00
N CYS A 96 14.84 3.91 -4.78
CA CYS A 96 14.13 4.64 -3.73
C CYS A 96 13.14 3.78 -2.93
N ALA A 97 13.14 2.46 -3.12
CA ALA A 97 12.23 1.55 -2.43
C ALA A 97 12.84 0.16 -2.34
N ALA A 98 12.67 -0.47 -1.18
CA ALA A 98 13.13 -1.85 -0.99
C ALA A 98 12.49 -2.81 -2.00
N PHE A 99 11.22 -2.60 -2.35
CA PHE A 99 10.57 -3.30 -3.44
C PHE A 99 9.49 -2.46 -4.11
N THR A 100 9.11 -2.86 -5.31
CA THR A 100 7.84 -2.48 -5.94
C THR A 100 7.00 -3.72 -6.19
N LEU A 101 5.68 -3.55 -6.17
CA LEU A 101 4.70 -4.59 -6.50
C LEU A 101 3.69 -4.00 -7.48
N THR A 102 3.62 -4.55 -8.68
CA THR A 102 2.85 -3.94 -9.78
C THR A 102 1.94 -5.00 -10.41
N ALA A 103 0.69 -4.63 -10.70
CA ALA A 103 -0.19 -5.48 -11.50
C ALA A 103 0.31 -5.52 -12.97
N GLN A 104 0.24 -6.68 -13.61
CA GLN A 104 0.65 -6.81 -15.01
C GLN A 104 -0.32 -6.07 -15.95
N ASN A 105 -1.63 -6.13 -15.65
CA ASN A 105 -2.65 -5.49 -16.46
C ASN A 105 -3.20 -4.22 -15.81
N ASN A 106 -3.19 -3.12 -16.56
CA ASN A 106 -3.72 -1.81 -16.18
C ASN A 106 -3.29 -1.32 -14.78
N PRO A 107 -1.99 -1.37 -14.44
CA PRO A 107 -1.53 -0.92 -13.14
C PRO A 107 -1.78 0.58 -13.00
N ASN A 108 -2.48 0.97 -11.94
CA ASN A 108 -2.82 2.36 -11.69
C ASN A 108 -2.76 2.68 -10.20
N ARG A 109 -2.43 3.93 -9.90
CA ARG A 109 -2.52 4.49 -8.55
C ARG A 109 -3.94 4.94 -8.27
N GLY A 110 -4.32 4.86 -7.01
CA GLY A 110 -5.68 5.12 -6.56
C GLY A 110 -5.88 6.51 -5.95
N THR A 111 -7.03 6.68 -5.31
CA THR A 111 -7.36 7.88 -4.54
C THR A 111 -7.75 7.51 -3.12
N VAL A 112 -7.48 8.42 -2.19
CA VAL A 112 -7.90 8.35 -0.79
C VAL A 112 -8.88 9.47 -0.53
N LYS A 113 -10.12 9.09 -0.20
CA LYS A 113 -11.15 10.01 0.26
C LYS A 113 -11.25 9.92 1.78
N PHE A 114 -11.14 11.06 2.46
CA PHE A 114 -11.32 11.13 3.90
C PHE A 114 -12.36 12.18 4.27
N LYS A 115 -13.32 11.81 5.12
CA LYS A 115 -14.25 12.76 5.75
C LYS A 115 -13.89 12.91 7.22
N ASN A 116 -13.45 14.10 7.62
CA ASN A 116 -13.15 14.38 9.02
C ASN A 116 -14.45 14.46 9.83
N ARG A 117 -14.78 13.39 10.55
CA ARG A 117 -15.95 13.31 11.45
C ARG A 117 -15.60 13.58 12.91
N THR A 118 -14.34 13.93 13.19
CA THR A 118 -13.88 14.21 14.55
C THR A 118 -14.26 15.63 14.97
N LYS A 119 -13.97 15.99 16.22
CA LYS A 119 -14.18 17.33 16.78
C LYS A 119 -12.96 18.25 16.65
N ARG A 120 -11.98 17.89 15.84
CA ARG A 120 -10.71 18.62 15.67
C ARG A 120 -10.30 18.67 14.21
N ASP A 121 -9.52 19.67 13.85
CA ASP A 121 -8.90 19.73 12.52
C ASP A 121 -7.75 18.72 12.45
N LEU A 122 -7.62 18.05 11.32
CA LEU A 122 -6.64 16.99 11.13
C LEU A 122 -5.74 17.28 9.93
N GLY A 123 -4.51 16.77 9.96
CA GLY A 123 -3.69 16.58 8.77
C GLY A 123 -3.95 15.21 8.16
N LEU A 124 -3.96 15.14 6.83
CA LEU A 124 -3.90 13.90 6.07
C LEU A 124 -2.68 13.95 5.15
N ILE A 125 -1.82 12.95 5.27
CA ILE A 125 -0.64 12.77 4.43
C ILE A 125 -0.80 11.45 3.68
N VAL A 126 -0.73 11.50 2.35
CA VAL A 126 -0.79 10.32 1.48
C VAL A 126 0.48 10.25 0.65
N ALA A 127 1.16 9.10 0.74
CA ALA A 127 2.38 8.82 -0.01
C ALA A 127 3.50 9.86 0.19
N GLU A 128 3.62 10.38 1.42
CA GLU A 128 4.63 11.36 1.88
C GLU A 128 4.53 12.76 1.26
N ALA A 129 4.08 12.89 0.00
CA ALA A 129 4.08 14.13 -0.75
C ALA A 129 2.74 14.88 -0.73
N ASN A 130 1.62 14.18 -0.56
CA ASN A 130 0.29 14.79 -0.66
C ASN A 130 -0.23 15.12 0.73
N ILE A 131 -0.11 16.39 1.10
CA ILE A 131 -0.38 16.88 2.46
C ILE A 131 -1.58 17.82 2.42
N GLU A 132 -2.59 17.54 3.24
CA GLU A 132 -3.82 18.33 3.31
C GLU A 132 -4.23 18.59 4.76
N LYS A 133 -4.67 19.83 5.05
CA LYS A 133 -5.34 20.18 6.31
C LYS A 133 -6.84 20.07 6.12
N ILE A 134 -7.49 19.26 6.95
CA ILE A 134 -8.90 18.89 6.77
C ILE A 134 -9.69 19.36 7.98
N GLY A 135 -10.45 20.43 7.74
CA GLY A 135 -11.32 21.01 8.76
C GLY A 135 -12.43 20.06 9.26
N ILE A 136 -12.97 20.34 10.43
CA ILE A 136 -14.10 19.59 11.01
C ILE A 136 -15.26 19.48 9.99
N GLY A 137 -15.77 18.26 9.79
CA GLY A 137 -16.88 17.96 8.89
C GLY A 137 -16.54 18.02 7.40
N LYS A 138 -15.32 18.44 7.02
CA LYS A 138 -14.88 18.53 5.63
C LYS A 138 -14.49 17.16 5.08
N THR A 139 -14.52 17.07 3.76
CA THR A 139 -14.11 15.88 3.01
C THR A 139 -13.03 16.27 2.03
N GLN A 140 -11.95 15.49 1.97
CA GLN A 140 -10.87 15.65 1.02
C GLN A 140 -10.75 14.38 0.18
N ASN A 141 -10.36 14.53 -1.08
CA ASN A 141 -10.01 13.42 -1.97
C ASN A 141 -8.61 13.68 -2.52
N ILE A 142 -7.68 12.79 -2.20
CA ILE A 142 -6.26 12.92 -2.54
C ILE A 142 -5.90 11.82 -3.53
N TYR A 143 -5.22 12.19 -4.61
CA TYR A 143 -4.59 11.20 -5.48
C TYR A 143 -3.33 10.66 -4.82
N ALA A 144 -3.18 9.34 -4.77
CA ALA A 144 -2.02 8.69 -4.15
C ALA A 144 -0.81 8.72 -5.10
N SER A 145 -0.38 9.92 -5.50
CA SER A 145 0.81 10.12 -6.32
C SER A 145 2.08 9.86 -5.51
N GLU A 146 3.11 9.37 -6.18
CA GLU A 146 4.44 9.15 -5.63
C GLU A 146 5.50 9.71 -6.58
N SER A 147 6.74 9.79 -6.10
CA SER A 147 7.90 10.03 -6.95
C SER A 147 7.94 9.04 -8.11
N ALA A 148 8.18 9.55 -9.32
CA ALA A 148 8.22 8.77 -10.56
C ALA A 148 9.20 7.59 -10.51
N MET A 149 10.22 7.65 -9.65
CA MET A 149 11.24 6.61 -9.54
C MET A 149 10.77 5.32 -8.85
N CYS A 150 9.72 5.37 -8.00
CA CYS A 150 9.24 4.21 -7.24
C CYS A 150 7.71 4.12 -7.20
N LEU A 151 7.06 4.37 -8.34
CA LEU A 151 5.60 4.58 -8.45
C LEU A 151 4.71 3.50 -7.78
N PHE A 152 5.17 2.27 -7.64
CA PHE A 152 4.40 1.16 -7.07
C PHE A 152 5.07 0.59 -5.81
N LYS A 153 5.59 1.45 -4.91
CA LYS A 153 5.89 1.06 -3.53
C LYS A 153 4.63 1.17 -2.65
N PRO A 154 4.59 0.49 -1.49
CA PRO A 154 3.54 0.72 -0.50
C PRO A 154 3.53 2.18 -0.06
N CYS A 155 2.34 2.72 0.19
CA CYS A 155 2.11 4.12 0.47
C CYS A 155 1.68 4.30 1.92
N SER A 156 2.34 5.19 2.65
CA SER A 156 1.84 5.59 3.96
C SER A 156 0.60 6.48 3.78
N ILE A 157 -0.47 6.13 4.48
CA ILE A 157 -1.62 7.00 4.73
C ILE A 157 -1.58 7.35 6.21
N LEU A 158 -1.29 8.60 6.52
CA LEU A 158 -1.05 9.08 7.86
C LEU A 158 -2.05 10.20 8.20
N LEU A 159 -2.74 10.02 9.33
CA LEU A 159 -3.53 11.05 9.97
C LEU A 159 -2.74 11.67 11.13
N THR A 160 -2.80 12.99 11.22
CA THR A 160 -2.04 13.76 12.22
C THR A 160 -2.89 14.88 12.82
N GLU A 161 -2.44 15.43 13.96
CA GLU A 161 -2.86 16.78 14.35
C GLU A 161 -2.31 17.80 13.34
N THR A 162 -3.01 18.91 13.13
CA THR A 162 -2.54 19.98 12.22
C THR A 162 -1.19 20.55 12.63
N GLU A 163 -0.84 20.48 13.92
CA GLU A 163 0.47 20.88 14.45
C GLU A 163 1.62 20.10 13.80
N TYR A 164 1.42 18.83 13.42
CA TYR A 164 2.43 18.03 12.71
C TYR A 164 2.91 18.72 11.43
N LEU A 165 2.05 19.53 10.81
CA LEU A 165 2.27 20.25 9.55
C LEU A 165 2.79 21.69 9.77
N SER A 166 3.25 22.01 10.97
CA SER A 166 3.81 23.31 11.29
C SER A 166 5.21 23.47 10.68
N GLU A 167 5.49 24.66 10.13
CA GLU A 167 6.81 25.00 9.55
C GLU A 167 7.95 24.92 10.56
N LYS A 168 7.65 24.95 11.86
CA LYS A 168 8.67 24.77 12.92
C LYS A 168 9.34 23.40 12.91
N TYR A 169 8.77 22.44 12.17
CA TYR A 169 9.35 21.11 11.94
C TYR A 169 10.04 21.00 10.57
N ASP A 170 10.25 22.11 9.85
CA ASP A 170 11.13 22.15 8.68
C ASP A 170 12.60 22.20 9.14
N TYR A 171 13.18 21.03 9.37
CA TYR A 171 14.50 20.86 9.97
C TYR A 171 15.69 21.03 9.01
N LYS A 172 15.50 21.63 7.82
CA LYS A 172 16.56 21.76 6.79
C LYS A 172 17.88 22.36 7.26
N SER A 173 17.88 23.10 8.36
CA SER A 173 19.07 23.74 8.94
C SER A 173 19.25 23.44 10.42
N ASP A 174 18.58 22.41 10.94
CA ASP A 174 18.72 21.99 12.34
C ASP A 174 19.88 20.99 12.47
N GLU A 175 20.85 21.28 13.33
CA GLU A 175 22.05 20.46 13.53
C GLU A 175 21.83 19.31 14.53
N ARG A 176 20.66 19.25 15.18
CA ARG A 176 20.33 18.17 16.10
C ARG A 176 20.17 16.85 15.36
N ASP A 177 20.32 15.75 16.10
CA ASP A 177 20.17 14.40 15.59
C ASP A 177 18.77 14.14 14.99
N TYR A 178 18.73 13.50 13.81
CA TYR A 178 17.51 13.25 13.04
C TYR A 178 16.46 12.49 13.86
N ASP A 179 16.85 11.48 14.64
CA ASP A 179 15.90 10.68 15.42
C ASP A 179 15.23 11.53 16.51
N THR A 180 15.97 12.49 17.07
CA THR A 180 15.44 13.44 18.06
C THR A 180 14.39 14.35 17.42
N LEU A 181 14.73 14.95 16.28
CA LEU A 181 13.85 15.85 15.53
C LEU A 181 12.58 15.14 15.03
N TRP A 182 12.75 13.92 14.53
CA TRP A 182 11.67 13.08 14.08
C TRP A 182 10.70 12.73 15.22
N LYS A 183 11.22 12.34 16.41
CA LYS A 183 10.38 12.05 17.59
C LYS A 183 9.53 13.25 18.03
N GLU A 184 10.04 14.47 17.90
CA GLU A 184 9.28 15.68 18.24
C GLU A 184 8.05 15.87 17.35
N GLN A 185 8.17 15.59 16.05
CA GLN A 185 7.07 15.71 15.09
C GLN A 185 6.11 14.53 15.22
N ARG A 186 6.62 13.30 15.40
CA ARG A 186 5.80 12.09 15.48
C ARG A 186 4.80 12.05 16.62
N LYS A 187 5.00 12.83 17.70
CA LYS A 187 4.04 12.88 18.81
C LYS A 187 2.65 13.38 18.41
N TYR A 188 2.53 14.00 17.23
CA TYR A 188 1.26 14.44 16.65
C TYR A 188 0.68 13.44 15.63
N GLU A 189 1.33 12.29 15.39
CA GLU A 189 0.73 11.21 14.63
C GLU A 189 -0.47 10.64 15.39
N ILE A 190 -1.59 10.51 14.69
CA ILE A 190 -2.83 9.98 15.26
C ILE A 190 -2.98 8.51 14.92
N ALA A 191 -2.81 8.18 13.65
CA ALA A 191 -2.89 6.81 13.14
C ALA A 191 -2.27 6.76 11.75
N SER A 192 -1.67 5.62 11.42
CA SER A 192 -1.13 5.35 10.09
C SER A 192 -1.51 3.96 9.61
N ILE A 193 -1.57 3.80 8.29
CA ILE A 193 -1.69 2.51 7.62
C ILE A 193 -0.92 2.57 6.31
N TRP A 194 -0.23 1.49 5.97
CA TRP A 194 0.39 1.35 4.67
C TRP A 194 -0.58 0.65 3.72
N PHE A 195 -0.88 1.29 2.60
CA PHE A 195 -1.73 0.74 1.54
C PHE A 195 -0.94 0.65 0.24
N HIS A 196 -1.06 -0.46 -0.48
CA HIS A 196 -0.43 -0.65 -1.77
C HIS A 196 -1.47 -0.60 -2.88
N PHE A 197 -1.44 0.46 -3.68
CA PHE A 197 -2.34 0.63 -4.83
C PHE A 197 -1.84 -0.20 -6.01
N LEU A 198 -2.73 -1.01 -6.59
CA LEU A 198 -2.42 -1.93 -7.67
C LEU A 198 -3.25 -1.64 -8.92
N HIS A 199 -4.52 -1.26 -8.73
CA HIS A 199 -5.54 -1.23 -9.79
C HIS A 199 -6.33 0.08 -9.86
N GLY A 200 -5.80 1.17 -9.32
CA GLY A 200 -6.51 2.44 -9.24
C GLY A 200 -7.64 2.42 -8.20
N GLU A 201 -7.40 1.80 -7.04
CA GLU A 201 -8.38 1.67 -5.97
C GLU A 201 -8.89 3.05 -5.51
N LYS A 202 -10.21 3.20 -5.39
CA LYS A 202 -10.82 4.32 -4.68
C LYS A 202 -11.05 3.89 -3.24
N ILE A 203 -10.26 4.44 -2.32
CA ILE A 203 -10.31 4.09 -0.91
C ILE A 203 -11.04 5.20 -0.15
N GLU A 204 -12.06 4.82 0.61
CA GLU A 204 -12.66 5.68 1.62
C GLU A 204 -12.07 5.35 2.99
N LEU A 205 -11.49 6.36 3.62
CA LEU A 205 -10.83 6.28 4.91
C LEU A 205 -11.78 6.74 6.02
N PHE A 206 -11.83 5.95 7.09
CA PHE A 206 -12.54 6.25 8.32
C PHE A 206 -11.58 6.22 9.50
N TYR A 207 -11.64 7.21 10.37
CA TYR A 207 -10.89 7.20 11.62
C TYR A 207 -11.82 6.90 12.79
N ASN A 208 -11.50 5.85 13.54
CA ASN A 208 -12.24 5.43 14.72
C ASN A 208 -11.55 5.99 15.97
N GLU A 209 -12.10 7.07 16.53
CA GLU A 209 -11.52 7.76 17.70
C GLU A 209 -11.40 6.86 18.94
N LYS A 210 -12.28 5.86 19.08
CA LYS A 210 -12.26 4.95 20.24
C LYS A 210 -11.10 3.96 20.17
N THR A 211 -10.89 3.36 19.00
CA THR A 211 -9.82 2.36 18.81
C THR A 211 -8.51 2.98 18.37
N LYS A 212 -8.52 4.28 18.00
CA LYS A 212 -7.41 5.02 17.39
C LYS A 212 -6.86 4.33 16.13
N LYS A 213 -7.75 3.73 15.34
CA LYS A 213 -7.38 3.02 14.11
C LYS A 213 -7.98 3.66 12.88
N ILE A 214 -7.26 3.52 11.76
CA ILE A 214 -7.78 3.78 10.43
C ILE A 214 -8.50 2.50 9.96
N GLU A 215 -9.71 2.69 9.46
CA GLU A 215 -10.51 1.69 8.77
C GLU A 215 -10.62 2.12 7.31
N LEU A 216 -10.37 1.17 6.40
CA LEU A 216 -10.39 1.42 4.96
C LEU A 216 -11.59 0.70 4.34
N ASN A 217 -12.24 1.36 3.38
CA ASN A 217 -13.27 0.75 2.54
C ASN A 217 -12.92 0.95 1.07
N LEU A 218 -12.99 -0.14 0.30
CA LEU A 218 -12.90 -0.06 -1.16
C LEU A 218 -14.27 0.35 -1.71
N ILE A 219 -14.35 1.55 -2.29
CA ILE A 219 -15.60 2.07 -2.87
C ILE A 219 -15.65 1.92 -4.39
N GLY A 220 -14.57 1.42 -5.01
CA GLY A 220 -14.50 1.12 -6.44
C GLY A 220 -13.10 1.28 -6.99
N TYR A 221 -13.01 1.44 -8.31
CA TYR A 221 -11.76 1.68 -9.02
C TYR A 221 -11.92 2.91 -9.92
N LEU A 222 -10.80 3.56 -10.23
CA LEU A 222 -10.74 4.61 -11.24
C LEU A 222 -10.98 4.00 -12.61
N THR A 223 -11.88 4.62 -13.36
CA THR A 223 -11.96 4.44 -14.81
C THR A 223 -10.78 5.15 -15.47
N GLU A 224 -10.46 4.77 -16.71
CA GLU A 224 -9.38 5.42 -17.47
C GLU A 224 -9.60 6.95 -17.60
N LYS A 225 -10.85 7.37 -17.77
CA LYS A 225 -11.22 8.80 -17.83
C LYS A 225 -10.95 9.51 -16.51
N GLU A 226 -11.31 8.90 -15.39
CA GLU A 226 -11.06 9.48 -14.07
C GLU A 226 -9.57 9.54 -13.76
N PHE A 227 -8.82 8.49 -14.13
CA PHE A 227 -7.37 8.45 -13.95
C PHE A 227 -6.67 9.58 -14.72
N LYS A 228 -6.98 9.74 -16.01
CA LYS A 228 -6.45 10.83 -16.85
C LYS A 228 -6.72 12.20 -16.24
N LYS A 229 -7.97 12.46 -15.87
CA LYS A 229 -8.37 13.71 -15.21
C LYS A 229 -7.59 13.95 -13.91
N THR A 230 -7.42 12.92 -13.09
CA THR A 230 -6.74 13.03 -11.80
C THR A 230 -5.25 13.36 -11.98
N ILE A 231 -4.59 12.77 -12.98
CA ILE A 231 -3.20 13.08 -13.31
C ILE A 231 -3.05 14.52 -13.83
N GLU A 232 -3.96 14.97 -14.70
CA GLU A 232 -3.95 16.34 -15.21
C GLU A 232 -4.07 17.36 -14.08
N GLU A 233 -5.01 17.15 -13.15
CA GLU A 233 -5.18 17.99 -11.97
C GLU A 233 -3.95 17.98 -11.06
N PHE A 234 -3.37 16.80 -10.82
CA PHE A 234 -2.14 16.67 -10.02
C PHE A 234 -0.96 17.43 -10.65
N ASN A 235 -0.72 17.24 -11.95
CA ASN A 235 0.39 17.89 -12.65
C ASN A 235 0.26 19.41 -12.68
N LYS A 236 -0.98 19.94 -12.73
CA LYS A 236 -1.22 21.37 -12.65
C LYS A 236 -0.80 21.92 -11.28
N ASN A 237 -1.19 21.25 -10.19
CA ASN A 237 -0.90 21.68 -8.83
C ASN A 237 0.58 21.57 -8.45
N VAL A 238 1.36 20.72 -9.13
CA VAL A 238 2.82 20.60 -8.92
C VAL A 238 3.61 21.73 -9.59
N GLN A 239 3.02 22.41 -10.58
CA GLN A 239 3.66 23.51 -11.32
C GLN A 239 3.40 24.90 -10.73
N GLU A 240 2.45 25.02 -9.79
CA GLU A 240 2.11 26.24 -9.05
C GLU A 240 2.89 26.33 -7.73
#